data_AF-A0A4U0XVM8-F1
#
_entry.id   AF-A0A4U0XVM8-F1
#
_cell.length_a   1.000
_cell.length_b   1.000
_cell.length_c   1.000
_cell.angle_alpha   90.00
_cell.angle_beta   90.00
_cell.angle_gamma   90.00
#
_symmetry.space_group_name_H-M   'P 1'
#
loop_
_entity.id
_entity.type
_entity.pdbx_description
1 polymer ?
#
loop_
_entity_poly.entity_id
_entity_poly.type
_entity_poly.pdbx_seq_one_letter_code
_entity_poly.pdbx_strand_id
1 'polypeptide(L)'
;MGSSINLADVGTKLTGGELTDQRNWVADLLDRKNTNFPGAQPVSFARHHIDELQRHDYFMCEKTDGIRCLLYLTQYVDQAGVHEAQFLIDRKNDYYFIPGGTLHIPPPPERAPDPATTTVPFDLHRFHTGTLLDGELVLQTRRDHPRPRLTYLMFDLLALDNESIMRKTLDKRLVRLQQSLWRPYRKFTERYPSDAAAQPFDIEMKVMEFPYAAGMMFHEKIPALPHGNDGLIFTCVGTEYHAGTDEKILKWKPPHENTVDFRLEIRSFPLITDEDSGEQYEDWDALPELELQINHGDRQGEGYKYYAMLSLLPAEWHALKRLQQPLDGRILECYREPSTGHWRPKLDSIVYPSQQEDSPLPTPRFRDDKTESNHISTVRSVEQSIRDAVSEGDLIAHAGKIRAGYKARQHAKAEEERAVVERAKAAAAAVAVAGEKRKREGGGAGAGAGVSQARGQDRAGGQVKRQVVRAEQGAVKAERAGEEVEEEEDDGPRYED
;
A
#
# COMPACT_ATOMS: atom_id res chain seq x y z
N MET A 1 12.62 -5.08 9.40
CA MET A 1 11.74 -5.88 10.27
C MET A 1 10.79 -6.64 9.37
N GLY A 2 10.51 -7.91 9.66
CA GLY A 2 9.44 -8.64 8.97
C GLY A 2 8.29 -8.74 9.96
N SER A 3 7.08 -8.36 9.57
CA SER A 3 5.92 -8.45 10.44
C SER A 3 5.83 -9.87 11.04
N SER A 4 5.84 -9.98 12.37
CA SER A 4 5.73 -11.25 13.11
C SER A 4 4.35 -11.92 13.01
N ILE A 5 3.56 -11.52 12.02
CA ILE A 5 2.19 -11.97 11.82
C ILE A 5 2.25 -13.36 11.20
N ASN A 6 1.48 -14.30 11.73
CA ASN A 6 1.30 -15.61 11.13
C ASN A 6 -0.16 -15.77 10.73
N LEU A 7 -0.41 -15.94 9.43
CA LEU A 7 -1.78 -16.13 8.92
C LEU A 7 -2.45 -17.38 9.49
N ALA A 8 -1.68 -18.37 9.93
CA ALA A 8 -2.20 -19.57 10.60
C ALA A 8 -2.83 -19.27 11.97
N ASP A 9 -2.49 -18.13 12.59
CA ASP A 9 -3.10 -17.68 13.85
C ASP A 9 -4.49 -17.05 13.62
N VAL A 10 -4.79 -16.67 12.37
CA VAL A 10 -6.03 -16.00 11.96
C VAL A 10 -6.99 -16.97 11.26
N GLY A 11 -6.46 -17.95 10.52
CA GLY A 11 -7.27 -18.90 9.76
C GLY A 11 -6.56 -20.21 9.44
N THR A 12 -7.36 -21.20 9.08
CA THR A 12 -6.88 -22.54 8.74
C THR A 12 -6.43 -22.60 7.29
N LYS A 13 -5.16 -22.95 7.06
CA LYS A 13 -4.61 -23.11 5.70
C LYS A 13 -5.27 -24.29 4.99
N LEU A 14 -5.82 -24.04 3.80
CA LEU A 14 -6.39 -25.08 2.93
C LEU A 14 -5.31 -25.90 2.23
N THR A 15 -5.63 -27.16 1.93
CA THR A 15 -4.76 -28.09 1.19
C THR A 15 -5.55 -28.93 0.19
N GLY A 16 -4.88 -29.58 -0.75
CA GLY A 16 -5.49 -30.58 -1.63
C GLY A 16 -6.59 -30.04 -2.57
N GLY A 17 -7.71 -30.76 -2.64
CA GLY A 17 -8.83 -30.48 -3.55
C GLY A 17 -9.50 -29.14 -3.27
N GLU A 18 -9.76 -28.83 -1.99
CA GLU A 18 -10.42 -27.59 -1.57
C GLU A 18 -9.64 -26.35 -2.02
N LEU A 19 -8.31 -26.36 -1.87
CA LEU A 19 -7.44 -25.30 -2.36
C LEU A 19 -7.52 -25.12 -3.89
N THR A 20 -7.63 -26.23 -4.61
CA THR A 20 -7.74 -26.21 -6.08
C THR A 20 -9.06 -25.61 -6.52
N ASP A 21 -10.16 -25.98 -5.85
CA ASP A 21 -11.50 -25.46 -6.13
C ASP A 21 -11.59 -23.95 -5.87
N GLN A 22 -11.07 -23.47 -4.72
CA GLN A 22 -11.04 -22.03 -4.42
C GLN A 22 -10.24 -21.24 -5.46
N ARG A 23 -9.09 -21.78 -5.90
CA ARG A 23 -8.28 -21.14 -6.94
C ARG A 23 -9.01 -21.06 -8.29
N ASN A 24 -9.78 -22.09 -8.64
CA ASN A 24 -10.61 -22.07 -9.86
C ASN A 24 -11.74 -21.05 -9.74
N TRP A 25 -12.46 -21.02 -8.61
CA TRP A 25 -13.53 -20.04 -8.39
C TRP A 25 -13.05 -18.60 -8.43
N VAL A 26 -11.89 -18.30 -7.84
CA VAL A 26 -11.28 -16.96 -7.93
C VAL A 26 -10.83 -16.65 -9.37
N ALA A 27 -10.33 -17.64 -10.12
CA ALA A 27 -9.98 -17.43 -11.53
C ALA A 27 -11.22 -17.10 -12.37
N ASP A 28 -12.30 -17.86 -12.19
CA ASP A 28 -13.58 -17.66 -12.88
C ASP A 28 -14.21 -16.30 -12.52
N LEU A 29 -14.24 -15.94 -11.23
CA LEU A 29 -14.75 -14.66 -10.73
C LEU A 29 -14.05 -13.46 -11.40
N LEU A 30 -12.77 -13.60 -11.72
CA LEU A 30 -11.95 -12.54 -12.30
C LEU A 30 -11.88 -12.61 -13.84
N ASP A 31 -12.65 -13.50 -14.48
CA ASP A 31 -12.60 -13.78 -15.92
C ASP A 31 -11.20 -14.19 -16.41
N ARG A 32 -10.46 -14.97 -15.60
CA ARG A 32 -9.07 -15.40 -15.87
C ARG A 32 -8.99 -16.89 -16.15
N LYS A 33 -8.12 -17.26 -17.08
CA LYS A 33 -7.84 -18.69 -17.41
C LYS A 33 -6.80 -19.35 -16.50
N ASN A 34 -5.94 -18.56 -15.87
CA ASN A 34 -4.89 -19.08 -14.99
C ASN A 34 -5.28 -18.88 -13.52
N THR A 35 -4.87 -19.84 -12.69
CA THR A 35 -5.15 -19.90 -11.26
C THR A 35 -4.03 -19.32 -10.41
N ASN A 36 -3.07 -18.62 -11.02
CA ASN A 36 -1.97 -17.95 -10.32
C ASN A 36 -2.51 -16.78 -9.48
N PHE A 37 -1.73 -16.42 -8.44
CA PHE A 37 -2.06 -15.32 -7.52
C PHE A 37 -2.55 -14.07 -8.30
N PRO A 38 -3.78 -13.57 -8.02
CA PRO A 38 -4.36 -12.46 -8.79
C PRO A 38 -3.77 -11.09 -8.48
N GLY A 39 -3.04 -10.92 -7.37
CA GLY A 39 -2.61 -9.61 -6.91
C GLY A 39 -1.50 -8.99 -7.76
N ALA A 40 -1.65 -7.70 -8.10
CA ALA A 40 -0.71 -6.88 -8.86
C ALA A 40 0.59 -6.63 -8.10
N GLN A 41 1.77 -6.78 -8.71
CA GLN A 41 3.07 -6.65 -8.05
C GLN A 41 3.75 -5.34 -8.45
N PRO A 42 4.12 -4.48 -7.48
CA PRO A 42 4.71 -3.19 -7.80
C PRO A 42 6.18 -3.29 -8.24
N VAL A 43 6.58 -2.39 -9.14
CA VAL A 43 7.96 -2.19 -9.59
C VAL A 43 8.67 -1.12 -8.77
N SER A 44 9.99 -1.17 -8.69
CA SER A 44 10.77 -0.21 -7.90
C SER A 44 10.68 1.19 -8.50
N PHE A 45 10.42 2.18 -7.65
CA PHE A 45 10.42 3.58 -8.04
C PHE A 45 11.84 4.00 -8.45
N ALA A 46 11.91 4.82 -9.50
CA ALA A 46 13.15 5.21 -10.17
C ALA A 46 13.01 6.66 -10.66
N ARG A 47 14.13 7.33 -10.92
CA ARG A 47 14.16 8.76 -11.29
C ARG A 47 13.22 9.15 -12.42
N HIS A 48 13.10 8.33 -13.48
CA HIS A 48 12.20 8.62 -14.62
C HIS A 48 10.71 8.60 -14.24
N HIS A 49 10.34 7.94 -13.14
CA HIS A 49 8.97 7.94 -12.64
C HIS A 49 8.56 9.30 -12.07
N ILE A 50 9.50 10.18 -11.71
CA ILE A 50 9.17 11.57 -11.35
C ILE A 50 8.51 12.29 -12.53
N ASP A 51 9.00 12.06 -13.75
CA ASP A 51 8.38 12.60 -14.97
C ASP A 51 7.06 11.91 -15.29
N GLU A 52 6.89 10.67 -14.87
CA GLU A 52 5.60 9.97 -14.96
C GLU A 52 4.55 10.58 -14.03
N LEU A 53 4.88 10.85 -12.77
CA LEU A 53 3.98 11.51 -11.81
C LEU A 53 3.57 12.92 -12.28
N GLN A 54 4.43 13.60 -13.02
CA GLN A 54 4.12 14.89 -13.64
C GLN A 54 3.16 14.76 -14.83
N ARG A 55 3.06 13.60 -15.48
CA ARG A 55 2.28 13.39 -16.71
C ARG A 55 0.99 12.58 -16.51
N HIS A 56 0.89 11.79 -15.45
CA HIS A 56 -0.25 10.94 -15.16
C HIS A 56 -0.77 11.17 -13.75
N ASP A 57 -2.05 10.90 -13.54
CA ASP A 57 -2.67 10.98 -12.21
C ASP A 57 -2.33 9.71 -11.42
N TYR A 58 -1.77 9.91 -10.24
CA TYR A 58 -1.38 8.86 -9.31
C TYR A 58 -1.98 9.17 -7.94
N PHE A 59 -2.28 8.13 -7.18
CA PHE A 59 -2.41 8.21 -5.73
C PHE A 59 -1.14 7.71 -5.06
N MET A 60 -0.91 8.15 -3.82
CA MET A 60 0.22 7.84 -2.98
C MET A 60 -0.29 7.46 -1.59
N CYS A 61 0.23 6.37 -1.03
CA CYS A 61 0.00 6.02 0.37
C CYS A 61 1.30 5.49 1.00
N GLU A 62 1.33 5.41 2.32
CA GLU A 62 2.40 4.79 3.07
C GLU A 62 2.58 3.32 2.63
N LYS A 63 3.81 2.85 2.47
CA LYS A 63 4.08 1.43 2.30
C LYS A 63 4.15 0.79 3.68
N THR A 64 3.18 -0.07 3.95
CA THR A 64 3.03 -0.73 5.24
C THR A 64 4.03 -1.88 5.39
N ASP A 65 4.50 -2.10 6.61
CA ASP A 65 5.30 -3.28 7.01
C ASP A 65 4.35 -4.35 7.60
N GLY A 66 3.67 -5.08 6.72
CA GLY A 66 2.72 -6.14 7.08
C GLY A 66 2.76 -7.33 6.12
N ILE A 67 1.72 -8.16 6.21
CA ILE A 67 1.51 -9.28 5.29
C ILE A 67 0.46 -8.89 4.28
N ARG A 68 0.87 -8.72 3.02
CA ARG A 68 -0.07 -8.55 1.93
C ARG A 68 -0.88 -9.83 1.70
N CYS A 69 -2.20 -9.69 1.73
CA CYS A 69 -3.14 -10.74 1.41
C CYS A 69 -4.40 -10.17 0.76
N LEU A 70 -4.97 -10.93 -0.18
CA LEU A 70 -6.31 -10.64 -0.69
C LEU A 70 -7.33 -11.17 0.33
N LEU A 71 -8.45 -10.46 0.49
CA LEU A 71 -9.58 -10.94 1.27
C LEU A 71 -10.71 -11.34 0.33
N TYR A 72 -11.04 -12.63 0.31
CA TYR A 72 -12.09 -13.20 -0.52
C TYR A 72 -13.33 -13.48 0.32
N LEU A 73 -14.44 -12.82 0.02
CA LEU A 73 -15.74 -12.98 0.67
C LEU A 73 -16.64 -13.82 -0.24
N THR A 74 -17.13 -14.93 0.30
CA THR A 74 -17.92 -15.92 -0.44
C THR A 74 -18.85 -16.67 0.50
N GLN A 75 -19.38 -17.78 0.01
CA GLN A 75 -20.27 -18.67 0.75
C GLN A 75 -19.88 -20.13 0.54
N TYR A 76 -20.29 -20.97 1.48
CA TYR A 76 -20.38 -22.41 1.29
C TYR A 76 -21.80 -22.88 1.57
N VAL A 77 -22.13 -24.07 1.05
CA VAL A 77 -23.45 -24.68 1.23
C VAL A 77 -23.26 -26.03 1.88
N ASP A 78 -23.98 -26.28 2.96
CA ASP A 78 -24.06 -27.58 3.61
C ASP A 78 -25.52 -27.99 3.85
N GLN A 79 -25.75 -29.03 4.67
CA GLN A 79 -27.10 -29.53 4.97
C GLN A 79 -27.96 -28.52 5.75
N ALA A 80 -27.35 -27.58 6.47
CA ALA A 80 -28.02 -26.56 7.27
C ALA A 80 -28.33 -25.28 6.46
N GLY A 81 -27.71 -25.10 5.29
CA GLY A 81 -28.03 -24.01 4.38
C GLY A 81 -26.80 -23.35 3.78
N VAL A 82 -26.95 -22.05 3.45
CA VAL A 82 -25.88 -21.21 2.92
C VAL A 82 -25.23 -20.46 4.07
N HIS A 83 -23.90 -20.50 4.14
CA HIS A 83 -23.12 -19.90 5.20
C HIS A 83 -22.06 -18.95 4.63
N GLU A 84 -21.81 -17.87 5.36
CA GLU A 84 -20.75 -16.91 5.04
C GLU A 84 -19.37 -17.57 5.19
N ALA A 85 -18.48 -17.33 4.22
CA ALA A 85 -17.09 -17.76 4.27
C ALA A 85 -16.15 -16.66 3.82
N GLN A 86 -15.03 -16.53 4.53
CA GLN A 86 -13.97 -15.61 4.15
C GLN A 86 -12.62 -16.32 4.10
N PHE A 87 -11.80 -15.92 3.13
CA PHE A 87 -10.45 -16.43 2.96
C PHE A 87 -9.45 -15.29 2.87
N LEU A 88 -8.32 -15.42 3.58
CA LEU A 88 -7.13 -14.64 3.27
C LEU A 88 -6.30 -15.41 2.24
N ILE A 89 -5.85 -14.73 1.18
CA ILE A 89 -5.04 -15.31 0.11
C ILE A 89 -3.68 -14.62 0.11
N ASP A 90 -2.63 -15.36 0.44
CA ASP A 90 -1.28 -14.82 0.50
C ASP A 90 -0.62 -14.74 -0.88
N ARG A 91 0.58 -14.15 -0.94
CA ARG A 91 1.36 -14.01 -2.18
C ARG A 91 1.81 -15.35 -2.78
N LYS A 92 1.87 -16.43 -1.99
CA LYS A 92 2.15 -17.79 -2.47
C LYS A 92 0.91 -18.46 -3.06
N ASN A 93 -0.22 -17.75 -3.09
CA ASN A 93 -1.53 -18.25 -3.51
C ASN A 93 -2.07 -19.34 -2.58
N ASP A 94 -1.67 -19.31 -1.31
CA ASP A 94 -2.21 -20.14 -0.25
C ASP A 94 -3.46 -19.47 0.35
N TYR A 95 -4.48 -20.29 0.61
CA TYR A 95 -5.78 -19.83 1.09
C TYR A 95 -5.92 -20.20 2.57
N TYR A 96 -6.32 -19.24 3.38
CA TYR A 96 -6.53 -19.38 4.81
C TYR A 96 -7.99 -19.10 5.12
N PHE A 97 -8.74 -20.15 5.47
CA PHE A 97 -10.14 -20.05 5.85
C PHE A 97 -10.27 -19.41 7.23
N ILE A 98 -10.96 -18.27 7.28
CA ILE A 98 -11.30 -17.62 8.55
C ILE A 98 -12.47 -18.40 9.17
N PRO A 99 -12.40 -18.82 10.44
CA PRO A 99 -13.48 -19.60 11.06
C PRO A 99 -14.85 -18.90 10.93
N GLY A 100 -15.85 -19.66 10.47
CA GLY A 100 -17.19 -19.14 10.22
C GLY A 100 -17.79 -18.45 11.44
N GLY A 101 -18.45 -17.32 11.22
CA GLY A 101 -19.08 -16.51 12.27
C GLY A 101 -18.12 -15.64 13.09
N THR A 102 -16.81 -15.64 12.80
CA THR A 102 -15.85 -14.76 13.49
C THR A 102 -15.63 -13.44 12.77
N LEU A 103 -15.78 -13.40 11.45
CA LEU A 103 -15.71 -12.19 10.64
C LEU A 103 -17.05 -11.98 9.93
N HIS A 104 -17.57 -10.75 9.97
CA HIS A 104 -18.78 -10.39 9.24
C HIS A 104 -18.62 -9.02 8.59
N ILE A 105 -18.81 -8.96 7.27
CA ILE A 105 -18.73 -7.70 6.51
C ILE A 105 -20.07 -7.50 5.81
N PRO A 106 -20.97 -6.68 6.38
CA PRO A 106 -22.31 -6.57 5.86
C PRO A 106 -22.35 -5.73 4.57
N PRO A 107 -23.18 -6.12 3.58
CA PRO A 107 -23.43 -5.31 2.41
C PRO A 107 -24.20 -4.02 2.78
N PRO A 108 -24.31 -3.06 1.85
CA PRO A 108 -25.14 -1.88 2.07
C PRO A 108 -26.59 -2.26 2.39
N PRO A 109 -27.26 -1.52 3.29
CA PRO A 109 -28.67 -1.75 3.57
C PRO A 109 -29.51 -1.52 2.30
N GLU A 110 -30.51 -2.39 2.07
CA GLU A 110 -31.37 -2.35 0.87
C GLU A 110 -32.24 -1.09 0.77
N ARG A 111 -32.51 -0.43 1.90
CA ARG A 111 -33.30 0.80 1.97
C ARG A 111 -32.54 1.88 2.72
N ALA A 112 -32.70 3.11 2.26
CA ALA A 112 -32.26 4.27 3.03
C ALA A 112 -32.97 4.24 4.39
N PRO A 113 -32.29 4.62 5.49
CA PRO A 113 -32.92 4.69 6.79
C PRO A 113 -34.14 5.62 6.72
N ASP A 114 -35.28 5.17 7.21
CA ASP A 114 -36.44 6.03 7.37
C ASP A 114 -36.15 7.03 8.52
N PRO A 115 -36.20 8.36 8.27
CA PRO A 115 -35.90 9.34 9.30
C PRO A 115 -36.85 9.28 10.52
N ALA A 116 -38.02 8.65 10.39
CA ALA A 116 -39.01 8.52 11.46
C ALA A 116 -38.86 7.26 12.32
N THR A 117 -38.07 6.26 11.86
CA THR A 117 -37.77 5.05 12.63
C THR A 117 -36.27 5.00 12.93
N THR A 118 -35.90 4.98 14.20
CA THR A 118 -34.52 4.78 14.69
C THR A 118 -33.91 3.41 14.31
N THR A 119 -34.59 2.64 13.47
CA THR A 119 -34.29 1.23 13.17
C THR A 119 -34.63 0.92 11.74
N VAL A 120 -33.63 0.86 10.85
CA VAL A 120 -33.54 -0.20 9.82
C VAL A 120 -32.12 -0.27 9.20
N PRO A 121 -31.67 -1.44 8.70
CA PRO A 121 -31.34 -2.62 9.52
C PRO A 121 -30.11 -3.35 8.95
N PHE A 122 -29.05 -3.59 9.70
CA PHE A 122 -28.11 -4.60 9.21
C PHE A 122 -28.85 -5.95 9.26
N ASP A 123 -29.11 -6.53 8.09
CA ASP A 123 -29.57 -7.91 8.01
C ASP A 123 -28.34 -8.77 8.23
N LEU A 124 -28.18 -9.29 9.45
CA LEU A 124 -27.03 -10.11 9.86
C LEU A 124 -26.96 -11.44 9.09
N HIS A 125 -28.01 -11.80 8.34
CA HIS A 125 -28.01 -12.96 7.46
C HIS A 125 -27.53 -12.64 6.04
N ARG A 126 -27.30 -11.35 5.72
CA ARG A 126 -26.78 -10.93 4.41
C ARG A 126 -25.29 -10.67 4.50
N PHE A 127 -24.58 -11.19 3.50
CA PHE A 127 -23.14 -11.06 3.37
C PHE A 127 -22.77 -10.93 1.88
N HIS A 128 -21.55 -10.47 1.62
CA HIS A 128 -21.00 -10.40 0.28
C HIS A 128 -20.69 -11.80 -0.26
N THR A 129 -20.90 -12.01 -1.56
CA THR A 129 -20.57 -13.27 -2.25
C THR A 129 -19.80 -13.00 -3.53
N GLY A 130 -18.65 -13.63 -3.74
CA GLY A 130 -17.83 -13.32 -4.91
C GLY A 130 -17.24 -11.91 -4.86
N THR A 131 -16.76 -11.48 -3.69
CA THR A 131 -16.10 -10.17 -3.52
C THR A 131 -14.63 -10.40 -3.17
N LEU A 132 -13.72 -9.74 -3.87
CA LEU A 132 -12.27 -9.92 -3.69
C LEU A 132 -11.57 -8.57 -3.50
N LEU A 133 -11.02 -8.34 -2.32
CA LEU A 133 -10.31 -7.13 -1.94
C LEU A 133 -8.79 -7.36 -1.99
N ASP A 134 -8.04 -6.30 -2.29
CA ASP A 134 -6.58 -6.27 -2.09
C ASP A 134 -6.24 -5.37 -0.91
N GLY A 135 -5.34 -5.84 -0.07
CA GLY A 135 -5.06 -5.24 1.22
C GLY A 135 -3.82 -5.82 1.89
N GLU A 136 -3.55 -5.31 3.08
CA GLU A 136 -2.41 -5.72 3.89
C GLU A 136 -2.82 -5.84 5.35
N LEU A 137 -2.46 -6.98 5.96
CA LEU A 137 -2.68 -7.23 7.37
C LEU A 137 -1.49 -6.69 8.16
N VAL A 138 -1.74 -5.73 9.05
CA VAL A 138 -0.74 -5.06 9.88
C VAL A 138 -1.09 -5.22 11.35
N LEU A 139 -0.09 -5.09 12.22
CA LEU A 139 -0.29 -5.00 13.66
C LEU A 139 -0.25 -3.52 14.06
N GLN A 140 -1.38 -2.98 14.53
CA GLN A 140 -1.48 -1.58 14.95
C GLN A 140 -1.41 -1.44 16.46
N THR A 141 -0.56 -0.53 16.93
CA THR A 141 -0.47 -0.10 18.33
C THR A 141 -1.11 1.27 18.45
N ARG A 142 -2.35 1.30 18.95
CA ARG A 142 -3.11 2.55 19.11
C ARG A 142 -3.12 2.98 20.58
N ARG A 143 -3.25 4.29 20.84
CA ARG A 143 -3.23 4.84 22.20
C ARG A 143 -4.43 4.44 23.05
N ASP A 144 -5.55 4.13 22.40
CA ASP A 144 -6.82 3.72 23.00
C ASP A 144 -6.88 2.23 23.37
N HIS A 145 -5.94 1.41 22.87
CA HIS A 145 -5.87 -0.02 23.14
C HIS A 145 -4.55 -0.39 23.84
N PRO A 146 -4.60 -1.12 24.98
CA PRO A 146 -3.39 -1.48 25.72
C PRO A 146 -2.54 -2.55 25.03
N ARG A 147 -3.07 -3.21 24.00
CA ARG A 147 -2.37 -4.25 23.23
C ARG A 147 -2.46 -3.96 21.74
N PRO A 148 -1.42 -4.30 20.96
CA PRO A 148 -1.50 -4.22 19.52
C PRO A 148 -2.61 -5.10 18.98
N ARG A 149 -3.33 -4.61 17.97
CA ARG A 149 -4.46 -5.30 17.34
C ARG A 149 -4.20 -5.49 15.85
N LEU A 150 -4.58 -6.64 15.31
CA LEU A 150 -4.48 -6.90 13.87
C LEU A 150 -5.49 -6.03 13.14
N THR A 151 -5.07 -5.43 12.02
CA THR A 151 -5.91 -4.59 11.18
C THR A 151 -5.64 -4.90 9.71
N TYR A 152 -6.68 -5.22 8.96
CA TYR A 152 -6.65 -5.38 7.50
C TYR A 152 -6.89 -4.04 6.82
N LEU A 153 -5.85 -3.50 6.19
CA LEU A 153 -5.88 -2.24 5.45
C LEU A 153 -6.22 -2.52 3.98
N MET A 154 -7.47 -2.29 3.60
CA MET A 154 -7.91 -2.42 2.21
C MET A 154 -7.45 -1.22 1.38
N PHE A 155 -6.90 -1.48 0.18
CA PHE A 155 -6.43 -0.44 -0.72
C PHE A 155 -6.84 -0.63 -2.19
N ASP A 156 -7.43 -1.77 -2.57
CA ASP A 156 -8.06 -1.96 -3.89
C ASP A 156 -9.18 -3.01 -3.84
N LEU A 157 -9.98 -3.10 -4.90
CA LEU A 157 -11.10 -4.02 -5.05
C LEU A 157 -11.11 -4.62 -6.46
N LEU A 158 -10.99 -5.95 -6.55
CA LEU A 158 -10.87 -6.67 -7.81
C LEU A 158 -12.23 -7.15 -8.32
N ALA A 159 -13.09 -7.61 -7.42
CA ALA A 159 -14.44 -8.07 -7.71
C ALA A 159 -15.40 -7.67 -6.58
N LEU A 160 -16.66 -7.43 -6.94
CA LEU A 160 -17.73 -7.09 -6.00
C LEU A 160 -19.00 -7.84 -6.39
N ASP A 161 -19.52 -8.64 -5.47
CA ASP A 161 -20.80 -9.35 -5.60
C ASP A 161 -20.95 -10.12 -6.93
N ASN A 162 -19.94 -10.93 -7.26
CA ASN A 162 -19.79 -11.72 -8.49
C ASN A 162 -19.54 -10.92 -9.79
N GLU A 163 -19.32 -9.60 -9.70
CA GLU A 163 -18.87 -8.77 -10.83
C GLU A 163 -17.36 -8.50 -10.73
N SER A 164 -16.59 -8.94 -11.73
CA SER A 164 -15.20 -8.47 -11.91
C SER A 164 -15.19 -6.98 -12.23
N ILE A 165 -14.43 -6.20 -11.45
CA ILE A 165 -14.26 -4.76 -11.65
C ILE A 165 -12.84 -4.37 -12.01
N MET A 166 -11.97 -5.34 -12.29
CA MET A 166 -10.55 -5.12 -12.66
C MET A 166 -10.40 -4.17 -13.86
N ARG A 167 -11.33 -4.19 -14.82
CA ARG A 167 -11.33 -3.29 -16.00
C ARG A 167 -11.72 -1.84 -15.69
N LYS A 168 -12.17 -1.54 -14.47
CA LYS A 168 -12.46 -0.17 -14.06
C LYS A 168 -11.16 0.50 -13.60
N THR A 169 -11.08 1.81 -13.74
CA THR A 169 -9.96 2.63 -13.24
C THR A 169 -9.92 2.64 -11.71
N LEU A 170 -8.75 2.92 -11.12
CA LEU A 170 -8.55 2.86 -9.66
C LEU A 170 -9.53 3.74 -8.89
N ASP A 171 -9.79 4.97 -9.35
CA ASP A 171 -10.79 5.87 -8.74
C ASP A 171 -12.17 5.22 -8.64
N LYS A 172 -12.60 4.51 -9.69
CA LYS A 172 -13.89 3.80 -9.71
C LYS A 172 -13.88 2.59 -8.79
N ARG A 173 -12.76 1.84 -8.73
CA ARG A 173 -12.62 0.68 -7.82
C ARG A 173 -12.63 1.13 -6.36
N LEU A 174 -11.91 2.20 -6.02
CA LEU A 174 -11.89 2.80 -4.68
C LEU A 174 -13.25 3.38 -4.28
N VAL A 175 -13.98 4.03 -5.19
CA VAL A 175 -15.34 4.50 -4.90
C VAL A 175 -16.28 3.34 -4.59
N ARG A 176 -16.19 2.23 -5.34
CA ARG A 176 -16.98 1.01 -5.08
C ARG A 176 -16.60 0.39 -3.74
N LEU A 177 -15.31 0.26 -3.45
CA LEU A 177 -14.79 -0.21 -2.16
C LEU A 177 -15.33 0.66 -1.01
N GLN A 178 -15.27 1.98 -1.16
CA GLN A 178 -15.73 2.91 -0.14
C GLN A 178 -17.24 2.81 0.11
N GLN A 179 -18.04 2.76 -0.96
CA GLN A 179 -19.50 2.79 -0.87
C GLN A 179 -20.11 1.45 -0.48
N SER A 180 -19.56 0.35 -1.00
CA SER A 180 -20.13 -0.99 -0.84
C SER A 180 -19.59 -1.74 0.37
N LEU A 181 -18.37 -1.47 0.82
CA LEU A 181 -17.73 -2.21 1.91
C LEU A 181 -17.39 -1.30 3.10
N TRP A 182 -16.53 -0.29 2.89
CA TRP A 182 -16.00 0.50 4.01
C TRP A 182 -17.07 1.27 4.78
N ARG A 183 -17.94 2.03 4.09
CA ARG A 183 -18.98 2.83 4.78
C ARG A 183 -20.02 1.97 5.49
N PRO A 184 -20.56 0.88 4.90
CA PRO A 184 -21.42 -0.05 5.62
C PRO A 184 -20.73 -0.68 6.83
N TYR A 185 -19.51 -1.18 6.65
CA TYR A 185 -18.74 -1.80 7.74
C TYR A 185 -18.47 -0.82 8.89
N ARG A 186 -18.09 0.43 8.60
CA ARG A 186 -17.87 1.44 9.65
C ARG A 186 -19.14 1.74 10.46
N LYS A 187 -20.29 1.80 9.79
CA LYS A 187 -21.59 1.96 10.47
C LYS A 187 -21.97 0.73 11.29
N PHE A 188 -21.60 -0.47 10.82
CA PHE A 188 -21.79 -1.71 11.55
C PHE A 188 -20.97 -1.71 12.83
N THR A 189 -19.67 -1.36 12.79
CA THR A 189 -18.82 -1.32 13.98
C THR A 189 -19.21 -0.23 14.98
N GLU A 190 -19.67 0.94 14.51
CA GLU A 190 -20.25 1.99 15.36
C GLU A 190 -21.50 1.51 16.10
N ARG A 191 -22.29 0.59 15.50
CA ARG A 191 -23.54 0.08 16.06
C ARG A 191 -23.38 -1.16 16.92
N TYR A 192 -22.46 -2.04 16.55
CA TYR A 192 -22.20 -3.34 17.17
C TYR A 192 -20.74 -3.41 17.67
N PRO A 193 -20.36 -2.57 18.65
CA PRO A 193 -18.96 -2.47 19.10
C PRO A 193 -18.45 -3.77 19.73
N SER A 194 -19.31 -4.54 20.40
CA SER A 194 -18.94 -5.84 20.97
C SER A 194 -18.62 -6.87 19.89
N ASP A 195 -19.45 -6.95 18.84
CA ASP A 195 -19.22 -7.84 17.70
C ASP A 195 -17.96 -7.43 16.93
N ALA A 196 -17.78 -6.12 16.70
CA ALA A 196 -16.57 -5.57 16.09
C ALA A 196 -15.30 -5.94 16.88
N ALA A 197 -15.34 -5.83 18.22
CA ALA A 197 -14.22 -6.19 19.08
C ALA A 197 -13.91 -7.70 19.06
N ALA A 198 -14.93 -8.53 18.85
CA ALA A 198 -14.79 -9.99 18.78
C ALA A 198 -14.25 -10.49 17.43
N GLN A 199 -14.27 -9.67 16.38
CA GLN A 199 -13.70 -10.04 15.08
C GLN A 199 -12.19 -10.30 15.16
N PRO A 200 -11.65 -11.20 14.31
CA PRO A 200 -10.24 -11.60 14.36
C PRO A 200 -9.26 -10.45 14.07
N PHE A 201 -9.71 -9.44 13.33
CA PHE A 201 -8.97 -8.22 13.03
C PHE A 201 -9.93 -7.07 12.75
N ASP A 202 -9.45 -5.85 12.93
CA ASP A 202 -10.14 -4.66 12.45
C ASP A 202 -9.98 -4.54 10.94
N ILE A 203 -10.87 -3.80 10.31
CA ILE A 203 -10.83 -3.54 8.88
C ILE A 203 -10.85 -2.04 8.71
N GLU A 204 -9.92 -1.51 7.92
CA GLU A 204 -9.85 -0.08 7.61
C GLU A 204 -9.52 0.15 6.14
N MET A 205 -9.98 1.27 5.61
CA MET A 205 -9.62 1.72 4.27
C MET A 205 -8.37 2.60 4.33
N LYS A 206 -7.36 2.24 3.53
CA LYS A 206 -6.12 2.99 3.44
C LYS A 206 -6.38 4.39 2.87
N VAL A 207 -5.76 5.40 3.48
CA VAL A 207 -5.93 6.79 3.05
C VAL A 207 -5.02 7.06 1.86
N MET A 208 -5.63 7.46 0.74
CA MET A 208 -4.91 7.81 -0.47
C MET A 208 -4.67 9.31 -0.53
N GLU A 209 -3.42 9.69 -0.74
CA GLU A 209 -2.98 11.07 -0.96
C GLU A 209 -2.57 11.31 -2.40
N PHE A 210 -2.41 12.57 -2.77
CA PHE A 210 -1.78 12.91 -4.04
C PHE A 210 -0.26 12.91 -3.91
N PRO A 211 0.50 12.51 -4.94
CA PRO A 211 1.96 12.49 -4.91
C PRO A 211 2.60 13.86 -4.61
N TYR A 212 1.94 14.96 -4.98
CA TYR A 212 2.41 16.31 -4.64
C TYR A 212 2.23 16.67 -3.14
N ALA A 213 1.65 15.78 -2.33
CA ALA A 213 1.56 15.91 -0.88
C ALA A 213 2.66 15.10 -0.15
N ALA A 214 3.74 14.71 -0.86
CA ALA A 214 4.86 13.96 -0.29
C ALA A 214 5.44 14.59 0.99
N GLY A 215 5.55 15.93 1.05
CA GLY A 215 6.04 16.63 2.25
C GLY A 215 5.19 16.37 3.49
N MET A 216 3.86 16.50 3.39
CA MET A 216 2.92 16.17 4.47
C MET A 216 2.99 14.67 4.83
N MET A 217 3.13 13.80 3.83
CA MET A 217 3.24 12.36 4.05
C MET A 217 4.46 12.02 4.92
N PHE A 218 5.64 12.57 4.61
CA PHE A 218 6.88 12.31 5.35
C PHE A 218 6.94 12.99 6.71
N HIS A 219 6.49 14.24 6.82
CA HIS A 219 6.69 15.02 8.06
C HIS A 219 5.54 14.88 9.07
N GLU A 220 4.34 14.53 8.63
CA GLU A 220 3.15 14.52 9.50
C GLU A 220 2.51 13.14 9.59
N LYS A 221 2.25 12.49 8.43
CA LYS A 221 1.47 11.24 8.42
C LYS A 221 2.28 10.03 8.86
N ILE A 222 3.42 9.76 8.22
CA ILE A 222 4.27 8.60 8.52
C ILE A 222 4.68 8.57 10.01
N PRO A 223 5.14 9.67 10.62
CA PRO A 223 5.50 9.68 12.04
C PRO A 223 4.34 9.40 13.00
N ALA A 224 3.09 9.63 12.56
CA ALA A 224 1.88 9.44 13.36
C ALA A 224 1.22 8.06 13.16
N LEU A 225 1.75 7.19 12.29
CA LEU A 225 1.16 5.90 12.00
C LEU A 225 1.22 4.95 13.22
N PRO A 226 0.15 4.18 13.50
CA PRO A 226 0.15 3.20 14.58
C PRO A 226 0.85 1.88 14.20
N HIS A 227 1.55 1.82 13.06
CA HIS A 227 2.16 0.62 12.50
C HIS A 227 3.46 0.96 11.76
N GLY A 228 4.27 -0.07 11.46
CA GLY A 228 5.52 0.09 10.73
C GLY A 228 5.32 0.55 9.28
N ASN A 229 6.24 1.38 8.81
CA ASN A 229 6.31 1.89 7.44
C ASN A 229 7.71 1.65 6.86
N ASP A 230 7.79 1.18 5.61
CA ASP A 230 9.06 0.92 4.92
C ASP A 230 9.16 1.66 3.56
N GLY A 231 8.37 2.71 3.37
CA GLY A 231 8.39 3.54 2.16
C GLY A 231 7.03 4.07 1.71
N LEU A 232 6.82 4.19 0.41
CA LEU A 232 5.58 4.69 -0.22
C LEU A 232 5.14 3.77 -1.36
N ILE A 233 3.84 3.71 -1.60
CA ILE A 233 3.24 3.10 -2.79
C ILE A 233 2.56 4.17 -3.62
N PHE A 234 2.86 4.20 -4.92
CA PHE A 234 2.18 5.02 -5.90
C PHE A 234 1.37 4.14 -6.84
N THR A 235 0.08 4.42 -7.00
CA THR A 235 -0.80 3.64 -7.86
C THR A 235 -1.45 4.56 -8.89
N CYS A 236 -1.31 4.24 -10.17
CA CYS A 236 -1.88 5.05 -11.24
C CYS A 236 -3.41 5.05 -11.17
N VAL A 237 -4.01 6.23 -11.29
CA VAL A 237 -5.46 6.41 -11.15
C VAL A 237 -6.19 5.89 -12.39
N GLY A 238 -5.64 6.17 -13.57
CA GLY A 238 -6.30 5.97 -14.86
C GLY A 238 -6.20 4.56 -15.45
N THR A 239 -5.58 3.61 -14.74
CA THR A 239 -5.30 2.27 -15.28
C THR A 239 -6.22 1.20 -14.71
N GLU A 240 -6.46 0.17 -15.51
CA GLU A 240 -7.09 -1.07 -15.07
C GLU A 240 -6.20 -1.81 -14.07
N TYR A 241 -6.76 -2.77 -13.36
CA TYR A 241 -6.01 -3.65 -12.47
C TYR A 241 -5.42 -4.81 -13.29
N HIS A 242 -4.11 -5.03 -13.18
CA HIS A 242 -3.43 -6.13 -13.85
C HIS A 242 -2.81 -7.12 -12.85
N ALA A 243 -3.17 -8.40 -12.96
CA ALA A 243 -2.56 -9.45 -12.15
C ALA A 243 -1.10 -9.69 -12.56
N GLY A 244 -0.20 -9.89 -11.60
CA GLY A 244 1.25 -10.00 -11.85
C GLY A 244 1.95 -8.64 -11.82
N THR A 245 3.14 -8.53 -12.41
CA THR A 245 3.91 -7.28 -12.39
C THR A 245 3.16 -6.15 -13.09
N ASP A 246 3.02 -5.01 -12.42
CA ASP A 246 2.36 -3.82 -12.95
C ASP A 246 3.33 -2.62 -12.88
N GLU A 247 3.74 -2.13 -14.06
CA GLU A 247 4.64 -0.98 -14.23
C GLU A 247 3.99 0.35 -13.79
N LYS A 248 2.69 0.34 -13.49
CA LYS A 248 1.90 1.50 -13.04
C LYS A 248 1.62 1.49 -11.54
N ILE A 249 2.19 0.51 -10.82
CA ILE A 249 2.21 0.48 -9.36
C ILE A 249 3.67 0.54 -8.93
N LEU A 250 4.07 1.62 -8.29
CA LEU A 250 5.45 1.91 -7.96
C LEU A 250 5.66 1.78 -6.45
N LYS A 251 6.66 1.00 -6.03
CA LYS A 251 7.13 0.97 -4.65
C LYS A 251 8.37 1.83 -4.51
N TRP A 252 8.26 2.90 -3.73
CA TRP A 252 9.41 3.70 -3.32
C TRP A 252 9.85 3.25 -1.94
N LYS A 253 11.16 3.12 -1.75
CA LYS A 253 11.79 2.88 -0.45
C LYS A 253 12.90 3.91 -0.25
N PRO A 254 13.13 4.37 0.99
CA PRO A 254 14.31 5.17 1.28
C PRO A 254 15.58 4.47 0.77
N PRO A 255 16.56 5.19 0.22
CA PRO A 255 17.77 4.54 -0.32
C PRO A 255 18.49 3.64 0.69
N HIS A 256 18.47 4.00 1.97
CA HIS A 256 19.07 3.22 3.07
C HIS A 256 18.27 1.94 3.43
N GLU A 257 17.03 1.81 2.97
CA GLU A 257 16.20 0.60 3.10
C GLU A 257 16.44 -0.41 1.96
N ASN A 258 17.22 -0.05 0.92
CA ASN A 258 17.65 -0.97 -0.12
C ASN A 258 18.89 -1.74 0.34
N THR A 259 18.68 -2.91 0.93
CA THR A 259 19.73 -3.75 1.48
C THR A 259 20.06 -4.96 0.61
N VAL A 260 21.29 -5.46 0.79
CA VAL A 260 21.79 -6.70 0.22
C VAL A 260 22.37 -7.52 1.36
N ASP A 261 22.04 -8.81 1.38
CA ASP A 261 22.64 -9.75 2.34
C ASP A 261 23.93 -10.32 1.75
N PHE A 262 25.06 -10.06 2.40
CA PHE A 262 26.38 -10.54 2.01
C PHE A 262 26.89 -11.58 3.00
N ARG A 263 27.79 -12.47 2.55
CA ARG A 263 28.59 -13.28 3.46
C ARG A 263 29.78 -12.45 3.92
N LEU A 264 29.92 -12.27 5.23
CA LEU A 264 31.06 -11.57 5.83
C LEU A 264 32.28 -12.50 5.83
N GLU A 265 33.44 -11.98 5.43
CA GLU A 265 34.72 -12.65 5.57
C GLU A 265 35.74 -11.72 6.23
N ILE A 266 36.43 -12.21 7.25
CA ILE A 266 37.53 -11.49 7.89
C ILE A 266 38.80 -11.81 7.11
N ARG A 267 39.38 -10.81 6.45
CA ARG A 267 40.56 -11.00 5.60
C ARG A 267 41.85 -11.04 6.42
N SER A 268 42.08 -10.03 7.25
CA SER A 268 43.26 -9.93 8.10
C SER A 268 43.05 -8.91 9.22
N PHE A 269 43.65 -9.18 10.37
CA PHE A 269 43.75 -8.22 11.47
C PHE A 269 45.02 -7.36 11.32
N PRO A 270 45.01 -6.11 11.83
CA PRO A 270 46.22 -5.32 11.95
C PRO A 270 47.29 -6.05 12.77
N LEU A 271 48.56 -5.89 12.42
CA LEU A 271 49.67 -6.46 13.19
C LEU A 271 50.14 -5.46 14.25
N ILE A 272 50.36 -5.95 15.48
CA ILE A 272 51.05 -5.24 16.55
C ILE A 272 52.43 -5.86 16.77
N THR A 273 53.41 -5.05 17.16
CA THR A 273 54.77 -5.51 17.47
C THR A 273 54.96 -5.51 18.98
N ASP A 274 55.40 -6.64 19.52
CA ASP A 274 55.77 -6.76 20.92
C ASP A 274 57.04 -5.95 21.20
N GLU A 275 56.99 -5.02 22.15
CA GLU A 275 58.10 -4.09 22.42
C GLU A 275 59.33 -4.78 23.02
N ASP A 276 59.14 -5.92 23.71
CA ASP A 276 60.21 -6.62 24.42
C ASP A 276 60.93 -7.66 23.53
N SER A 277 60.18 -8.33 22.66
CA SER A 277 60.68 -9.41 21.78
C SER A 277 60.86 -8.99 20.33
N GLY A 278 60.18 -7.92 19.89
CA GLY A 278 60.16 -7.47 18.49
C GLY A 278 59.32 -8.36 17.56
N GLU A 279 58.60 -9.35 18.10
CA GLU A 279 57.74 -10.24 17.31
C GLU A 279 56.43 -9.55 16.92
N GLN A 280 55.92 -9.85 15.71
CA GLN A 280 54.66 -9.31 15.22
C GLN A 280 53.55 -10.36 15.32
N TYR A 281 52.39 -9.96 15.86
CA TYR A 281 51.21 -10.80 15.95
C TYR A 281 49.94 -10.01 15.61
N GLU A 282 48.86 -10.72 15.30
CA GLU A 282 47.57 -10.14 14.95
C GLU A 282 46.89 -9.52 16.18
N ASP A 283 46.49 -8.26 16.06
CA ASP A 283 45.67 -7.56 17.03
C ASP A 283 44.19 -7.89 16.79
N TRP A 284 43.72 -8.93 17.46
CA TRP A 284 42.32 -9.39 17.42
C TRP A 284 41.32 -8.36 17.99
N ASP A 285 41.80 -7.35 18.73
CA ASP A 285 40.96 -6.30 19.29
C ASP A 285 40.77 -5.12 18.34
N ALA A 286 41.73 -4.89 17.43
CA ALA A 286 41.64 -3.88 16.39
C ALA A 286 40.59 -4.23 15.32
N LEU A 287 40.14 -3.22 14.58
CA LEU A 287 39.21 -3.39 13.46
C LEU A 287 39.94 -4.10 12.29
N PRO A 288 39.51 -5.29 11.87
CA PRO A 288 40.12 -6.00 10.75
C PRO A 288 39.69 -5.46 9.39
N GLU A 289 40.38 -5.89 8.34
CA GLU A 289 39.89 -5.80 6.96
C GLU A 289 38.74 -6.80 6.77
N LEU A 290 37.56 -6.27 6.43
CA LEU A 290 36.34 -7.06 6.28
C LEU A 290 35.86 -7.05 4.84
N GLU A 291 35.73 -8.25 4.27
CA GLU A 291 35.24 -8.48 2.92
C GLU A 291 33.78 -8.89 2.93
N LEU A 292 33.05 -8.41 1.91
CA LEU A 292 31.71 -8.84 1.58
C LEU A 292 31.78 -9.76 0.37
N GLN A 293 31.30 -10.98 0.55
CA GLN A 293 31.22 -11.99 -0.49
C GLN A 293 29.78 -12.22 -0.96
N ILE A 294 29.64 -12.60 -2.24
CA ILE A 294 28.37 -12.90 -2.90
C ILE A 294 28.39 -14.34 -3.44
N ASN A 295 27.23 -14.99 -3.41
CA ASN A 295 26.96 -16.27 -4.04
C ASN A 295 26.82 -16.13 -5.58
N HIS A 296 27.68 -16.84 -6.34
CA HIS A 296 27.64 -16.92 -7.80
C HIS A 296 26.97 -18.21 -8.34
N GLY A 297 26.51 -19.09 -7.44
CA GLY A 297 25.85 -20.35 -7.72
C GLY A 297 26.81 -21.50 -8.03
N ASP A 298 26.32 -22.73 -7.87
CA ASP A 298 27.14 -23.96 -7.98
C ASP A 298 27.50 -24.40 -9.41
N ARG A 299 27.18 -23.61 -10.43
CA ARG A 299 27.60 -23.94 -11.80
C ARG A 299 29.10 -23.67 -11.94
N GLN A 300 29.89 -24.75 -11.86
CA GLN A 300 31.36 -24.81 -12.05
C GLN A 300 32.22 -24.55 -10.80
N GLY A 301 31.69 -24.71 -9.58
CA GLY A 301 32.51 -24.57 -8.36
C GLY A 301 32.90 -23.13 -8.03
N GLU A 302 32.23 -22.15 -8.65
CA GLU A 302 32.36 -20.74 -8.35
C GLU A 302 31.43 -20.38 -7.18
N GLY A 303 31.75 -20.81 -5.96
CA GLY A 303 30.93 -20.56 -4.76
C GLY A 303 30.81 -19.08 -4.39
N TYR A 304 31.36 -18.69 -3.24
CA TYR A 304 31.41 -17.29 -2.82
C TYR A 304 32.57 -16.55 -3.48
N LYS A 305 32.32 -15.32 -3.94
CA LYS A 305 33.34 -14.44 -4.51
C LYS A 305 33.36 -13.09 -3.80
N TYR A 306 34.56 -12.53 -3.63
CA TYR A 306 34.75 -11.15 -3.19
C TYR A 306 33.92 -10.19 -4.04
N TYR A 307 33.25 -9.25 -3.36
CA TYR A 307 32.47 -8.20 -4.01
C TYR A 307 32.93 -6.80 -3.61
N ALA A 308 33.05 -6.52 -2.31
CA ALA A 308 33.43 -5.20 -1.81
C ALA A 308 34.00 -5.29 -0.39
N MET A 309 34.68 -4.22 0.04
CA MET A 309 35.05 -4.03 1.45
C MET A 309 33.86 -3.50 2.24
N LEU A 310 33.69 -4.00 3.47
CA LEU A 310 32.74 -3.45 4.45
C LEU A 310 33.38 -2.26 5.16
N SER A 311 32.66 -1.15 5.25
CA SER A 311 33.03 -0.01 6.08
C SER A 311 32.27 -0.08 7.42
N LEU A 312 33.02 -0.25 8.50
CA LEU A 312 32.52 -0.21 9.87
C LEU A 312 33.06 1.00 10.61
N LEU A 313 32.22 1.60 11.46
CA LEU A 313 32.69 2.55 12.46
C LEU A 313 33.29 1.82 13.66
N PRO A 314 34.24 2.46 14.39
CA PRO A 314 34.79 1.87 15.61
C PRO A 314 33.71 1.45 16.61
N ALA A 315 32.66 2.25 16.81
CA ALA A 315 31.58 1.91 17.73
C ALA A 315 30.80 0.65 17.30
N GLU A 316 30.62 0.44 16.00
CA GLU A 316 29.94 -0.74 15.44
C GLU A 316 30.81 -2.00 15.62
N TRP A 317 32.13 -1.88 15.47
CA TRP A 317 33.07 -2.96 15.78
C TRP A 317 33.06 -3.35 17.26
N HIS A 318 33.05 -2.37 18.15
CA HIS A 318 32.90 -2.63 19.58
C HIS A 318 31.58 -3.35 19.89
N ALA A 319 30.48 -3.01 19.18
CA ALA A 319 29.22 -3.70 19.32
C ALA A 319 29.28 -5.16 18.82
N LEU A 320 29.94 -5.41 17.70
CA LEU A 320 30.18 -6.76 17.19
C LEU A 320 30.98 -7.62 18.17
N LYS A 321 32.06 -7.08 18.75
CA LYS A 321 32.87 -7.82 19.74
C LYS A 321 32.05 -8.24 20.97
N ARG A 322 31.09 -7.41 21.42
CA ARG A 322 30.21 -7.74 22.55
C ARG A 322 29.23 -8.87 22.28
N LEU A 323 29.00 -9.25 21.02
CA LEU A 323 28.17 -10.42 20.71
C LEU A 323 28.78 -11.73 21.20
N GLN A 324 30.11 -11.78 21.39
CA GLN A 324 30.86 -12.98 21.81
C GLN A 324 30.54 -14.21 20.95
N GLN A 325 30.39 -14.00 19.63
CA GLN A 325 30.06 -15.03 18.66
C GLN A 325 31.06 -14.99 17.50
N PRO A 326 31.29 -16.11 16.82
CA PRO A 326 31.99 -16.10 15.55
C PRO A 326 31.30 -15.16 14.55
N LEU A 327 32.06 -14.29 13.91
CA LEU A 327 31.54 -13.34 12.90
C LEU A 327 31.78 -13.85 11.48
N ASP A 328 32.89 -14.53 11.28
CA ASP A 328 33.36 -14.98 9.98
C ASP A 328 32.39 -15.98 9.32
N GLY A 329 32.11 -15.78 8.04
CA GLY A 329 31.20 -16.60 7.25
C GLY A 329 29.70 -16.37 7.50
N ARG A 330 29.31 -15.49 8.43
CA ARG A 330 27.89 -15.18 8.69
C ARG A 330 27.30 -14.25 7.63
N ILE A 331 25.97 -14.27 7.52
CA ILE A 331 25.25 -13.42 6.58
C ILE A 331 24.90 -12.08 7.24
N LEU A 332 25.38 -10.98 6.67
CA LEU A 332 25.22 -9.62 7.16
C LEU A 332 24.35 -8.81 6.20
N GLU A 333 23.29 -8.18 6.72
CA GLU A 333 22.44 -7.27 5.94
C GLU A 333 23.14 -5.91 5.81
N CYS A 334 23.47 -5.49 4.58
CA CYS A 334 24.21 -4.25 4.33
C CYS A 334 23.43 -3.31 3.42
N TYR A 335 23.67 -2.00 3.54
CA TYR A 335 23.19 -0.98 2.62
C TYR A 335 24.37 -0.18 2.05
N ARG A 336 24.15 0.47 0.91
CA ARG A 336 25.16 1.34 0.31
C ARG A 336 24.91 2.78 0.75
N GLU A 337 25.84 3.34 1.52
CA GLU A 337 25.74 4.69 2.06
C GLU A 337 25.76 5.72 0.92
N PRO A 338 24.71 6.56 0.74
CA PRO A 338 24.64 7.46 -0.41
C PRO A 338 25.74 8.54 -0.45
N SER A 339 26.24 8.98 0.70
CA SER A 339 27.23 10.07 0.81
C SER A 339 28.65 9.62 0.45
N THR A 340 29.05 8.43 0.87
CA THR A 340 30.42 7.89 0.65
C THR A 340 30.47 6.85 -0.48
N GLY A 341 29.33 6.21 -0.78
CA GLY A 341 29.25 5.06 -1.69
C GLY A 341 29.77 3.75 -1.08
N HIS A 342 30.14 3.74 0.20
CA HIS A 342 30.64 2.56 0.92
C HIS A 342 29.49 1.63 1.33
N TRP A 343 29.79 0.34 1.42
CA TRP A 343 28.88 -0.64 2.01
C TRP A 343 29.01 -0.62 3.53
N ARG A 344 27.87 -0.53 4.21
CA ARG A 344 27.77 -0.44 5.67
C ARG A 344 26.74 -1.44 6.18
N PRO A 345 26.88 -1.96 7.41
CA PRO A 345 25.87 -2.85 7.96
C PRO A 345 24.58 -2.08 8.24
N LYS A 346 23.43 -2.72 8.04
CA LYS A 346 22.18 -2.27 8.65
C LYS A 346 22.26 -2.56 10.15
N LEU A 347 21.87 -1.59 10.97
CA LEU A 347 21.89 -1.73 12.42
C LEU A 347 20.48 -2.12 12.90
N ASP A 348 20.39 -3.02 13.88
CA ASP A 348 19.12 -3.29 14.56
C ASP A 348 18.72 -2.07 15.39
N SER A 349 17.44 -1.69 15.30
CA SER A 349 16.84 -0.65 16.12
C SER A 349 16.94 -1.04 17.60
N ILE A 350 17.37 -0.08 18.42
CA ILE A 350 17.63 -0.16 19.87
C ILE A 350 16.65 -1.10 20.60
N VAL A 351 17.16 -2.21 21.15
CA VAL A 351 16.46 -2.99 22.18
C VAL A 351 16.60 -2.20 23.48
N TYR A 352 15.56 -1.50 23.92
CA TYR A 352 15.58 -0.86 25.25
C TYR A 352 15.90 -1.91 26.32
N PRO A 353 16.92 -1.71 27.18
CA PRO A 353 17.15 -2.64 28.27
C PRO A 353 15.99 -2.52 29.26
N SER A 354 15.50 -3.67 29.71
CA SER A 354 14.96 -3.79 31.06
C SER A 354 15.95 -3.13 32.03
N GLN A 355 15.46 -2.21 32.87
CA GLN A 355 16.21 -1.34 33.77
C GLN A 355 17.43 -1.98 34.46
N GLN A 356 18.59 -1.97 33.81
CA GLN A 356 19.96 -1.92 34.33
C GLN A 356 20.92 -2.25 33.17
N GLU A 357 22.06 -1.56 33.15
CA GLU A 357 23.17 -1.62 32.17
C GLU A 357 23.07 -0.71 30.94
N ASP A 358 24.28 -0.32 30.50
CA ASP A 358 24.64 0.74 29.56
C ASP A 358 23.76 0.80 28.30
N SER A 359 23.52 2.03 27.84
CA SER A 359 22.71 2.33 26.65
C SER A 359 23.03 1.36 25.49
N PRO A 360 22.04 0.64 24.92
CA PRO A 360 22.29 -0.31 23.85
C PRO A 360 22.88 0.41 22.66
N LEU A 361 24.11 0.06 22.30
CA LEU A 361 24.67 0.48 21.02
C LEU A 361 23.94 -0.29 19.90
N PRO A 362 23.58 0.38 18.79
CA PRO A 362 23.02 -0.30 17.64
C PRO A 362 24.01 -1.36 17.13
N THR A 363 23.55 -2.60 16.99
CA THR A 363 24.39 -3.72 16.57
C THR A 363 24.13 -4.05 15.10
N PRO A 364 25.18 -4.33 14.29
CA PRO A 364 25.01 -4.83 12.94
C PRO A 364 24.09 -6.06 12.87
N ARG A 365 23.17 -6.04 11.90
CA ARG A 365 22.11 -7.02 11.77
C ARG A 365 22.59 -8.24 10.98
N PHE A 366 22.76 -9.35 11.68
CA PHE A 366 22.98 -10.65 11.06
C PHE A 366 21.65 -11.30 10.63
N ARG A 367 21.69 -12.00 9.50
CA ARG A 367 20.56 -12.74 8.92
C ARG A 367 20.72 -14.23 9.22
N ASP A 368 20.59 -14.58 10.49
CA ASP A 368 20.68 -15.98 10.93
C ASP A 368 19.51 -16.84 10.42
N ASP A 369 18.46 -16.21 9.88
CA ASP A 369 17.39 -16.85 9.12
C ASP A 369 17.83 -17.36 7.73
N LYS A 370 19.04 -17.00 7.28
CA LYS A 370 19.57 -17.32 5.96
C LYS A 370 20.85 -18.14 6.05
N THR A 371 20.91 -19.19 5.24
CA THR A 371 22.11 -20.02 5.06
C THR A 371 23.05 -19.47 4.00
N GLU A 372 22.56 -18.62 3.10
CA GLU A 372 23.33 -18.09 1.97
C GLU A 372 23.13 -16.59 1.79
N SER A 373 24.15 -15.91 1.26
CA SER A 373 24.05 -14.52 0.81
C SER A 373 23.07 -14.41 -0.37
N ASN A 374 22.70 -13.19 -0.74
CA ASN A 374 22.00 -12.99 -2.00
C ASN A 374 22.85 -13.45 -3.20
N HIS A 375 22.19 -13.92 -4.26
CA HIS A 375 22.83 -14.25 -5.53
C HIS A 375 23.23 -12.97 -6.29
N ILE A 376 24.29 -13.01 -7.10
CA ILE A 376 24.80 -11.86 -7.87
C ILE A 376 23.74 -11.14 -8.71
N SER A 377 22.75 -11.86 -9.24
CA SER A 377 21.63 -11.24 -9.97
C SER A 377 20.78 -10.32 -9.10
N THR A 378 20.53 -10.72 -7.84
CA THR A 378 19.80 -9.92 -6.87
C THR A 378 20.59 -8.67 -6.51
N VAL A 379 21.90 -8.81 -6.27
CA VAL A 379 22.78 -7.68 -5.95
C VAL A 379 22.79 -6.66 -7.09
N ARG A 380 22.95 -7.09 -8.34
CA ARG A 380 22.88 -6.21 -9.51
C ARG A 380 21.55 -5.47 -9.63
N SER A 381 20.44 -6.14 -9.31
CA SER A 381 19.11 -5.52 -9.30
C SER A 381 18.97 -4.45 -8.21
N VAL A 382 19.50 -4.72 -7.01
CA VAL A 382 19.51 -3.75 -5.91
C VAL A 382 20.44 -2.58 -6.22
N GLU A 383 21.64 -2.82 -6.77
CA GLU A 383 22.53 -1.74 -7.22
C GLU A 383 21.89 -0.83 -8.26
N GLN A 384 21.19 -1.40 -9.24
CA GLN A 384 20.45 -0.60 -10.21
C GLN A 384 19.38 0.26 -9.51
N SER A 385 18.66 -0.33 -8.56
CA SER A 385 17.67 0.39 -7.74
C SER A 385 18.31 1.51 -6.91
N ILE A 386 19.53 1.32 -6.41
CA ILE A 386 20.30 2.34 -5.67
C ILE A 386 20.76 3.47 -6.60
N ARG A 387 21.23 3.16 -7.81
CA ARG A 387 21.64 4.18 -8.80
C ARG A 387 20.47 5.03 -9.27
N ASP A 388 19.32 4.38 -9.46
CA ASP A 388 18.09 5.04 -9.88
C ASP A 388 17.29 5.61 -8.69
N ALA A 389 17.84 5.50 -7.47
CA ALA A 389 17.16 5.89 -6.26
C ALA A 389 16.80 7.37 -6.27
N VAL A 390 15.64 7.62 -5.67
CA VAL A 390 15.09 8.95 -5.47
C VAL A 390 15.03 9.15 -3.97
N SER A 391 15.61 10.24 -3.46
CA SER A 391 15.54 10.55 -2.04
C SER A 391 14.18 11.14 -1.65
N GLU A 392 13.89 11.20 -0.35
CA GLU A 392 12.73 11.93 0.18
C GLU A 392 12.77 13.40 -0.25
N GLY A 393 13.96 14.01 -0.15
CA GLY A 393 14.21 15.38 -0.60
C GLY A 393 13.93 15.58 -2.08
N ASP A 394 14.28 14.61 -2.94
CA ASP A 394 13.96 14.67 -4.37
C ASP A 394 12.45 14.66 -4.61
N LEU A 395 11.69 13.79 -3.92
CA LEU A 395 10.23 13.72 -4.05
C LEU A 395 9.57 15.02 -3.60
N ILE A 396 10.01 15.58 -2.46
CA ILE A 396 9.51 16.85 -1.93
C ILE A 396 9.84 18.00 -2.89
N ALA A 397 11.07 18.07 -3.40
CA ALA A 397 11.50 19.11 -4.33
C ALA A 397 10.70 19.11 -5.66
N HIS A 398 10.22 17.94 -6.09
CA HIS A 398 9.41 17.82 -7.31
C HIS A 398 7.90 17.97 -7.09
N ALA A 399 7.42 18.03 -5.84
CA ALA A 399 6.00 18.13 -5.51
C ALA A 399 5.31 19.32 -6.22
N GLY A 400 5.96 20.48 -6.30
CA GLY A 400 5.43 21.66 -7.01
C GLY A 400 5.20 21.41 -8.50
N LYS A 401 6.15 20.75 -9.19
CA LYS A 401 6.02 20.39 -10.61
C LYS A 401 4.92 19.35 -10.83
N ILE A 402 4.83 18.36 -9.95
CA ILE A 402 3.77 17.34 -9.97
C ILE A 402 2.39 18.00 -9.81
N ARG A 403 2.24 18.93 -8.86
CA ARG A 403 0.99 19.69 -8.64
C ARG A 403 0.62 20.51 -9.87
N ALA A 404 1.59 21.18 -10.50
CA ALA A 404 1.35 21.95 -11.73
C ALA A 404 0.88 21.06 -12.89
N GLY A 405 1.55 19.91 -13.10
CA GLY A 405 1.16 18.93 -14.11
C GLY A 405 -0.25 18.37 -13.88
N TYR A 406 -0.59 18.04 -12.64
CA TYR A 406 -1.93 17.62 -12.25
C TYR A 406 -2.99 18.69 -12.55
N LYS A 407 -2.77 19.95 -12.09
CA LYS A 407 -3.70 21.05 -12.33
C LYS A 407 -3.91 21.32 -13.83
N ALA A 408 -2.85 21.27 -14.63
CA ALA A 408 -2.93 21.44 -16.08
C ALA A 408 -3.81 20.37 -16.73
N ARG A 409 -3.69 19.09 -16.32
CA ARG A 409 -4.56 18.01 -16.79
C ARG A 409 -6.01 18.17 -16.37
N GLN A 410 -6.27 18.57 -15.12
CA GLN A 410 -7.64 18.80 -14.67
C GLN A 410 -8.32 19.93 -15.45
N HIS A 411 -7.58 21.00 -15.76
CA HIS A 411 -8.07 22.07 -16.61
C HIS A 411 -8.41 21.57 -18.03
N ALA A 412 -7.47 20.86 -18.67
CA ALA A 412 -7.69 20.31 -20.01
C ALA A 412 -8.89 19.36 -20.07
N LYS A 413 -9.05 18.50 -19.07
CA LYS A 413 -10.19 17.59 -18.94
C LYS A 413 -11.51 18.35 -18.77
N ALA A 414 -11.53 19.41 -17.96
CA ALA A 414 -12.70 20.24 -17.77
C ALA A 414 -13.08 21.00 -19.05
N GLU A 415 -12.11 21.48 -19.82
CA GLU A 415 -12.34 22.11 -21.13
C GLU A 415 -12.89 21.10 -22.14
N GLU A 416 -12.33 19.89 -22.20
CA GLU A 416 -12.83 18.82 -23.06
C GLU A 416 -14.27 18.44 -22.70
N GLU A 417 -14.57 18.25 -21.41
CA GLU A 417 -15.94 17.97 -20.96
C GLU A 417 -16.92 19.09 -21.35
N ARG A 418 -16.52 20.36 -21.21
CA ARG A 418 -17.33 21.50 -21.65
C ARG A 418 -17.55 21.47 -23.16
N ALA A 419 -16.51 21.21 -23.95
CA ALA A 419 -16.62 21.12 -25.40
C ALA A 419 -17.54 19.97 -25.85
N VAL A 420 -17.49 18.81 -25.19
CA VAL A 420 -18.39 17.68 -25.45
C VAL A 420 -19.84 18.06 -25.16
N VAL A 421 -20.10 18.71 -24.02
CA VAL A 421 -21.45 19.16 -23.64
C VAL A 421 -21.99 20.19 -24.64
N GLU A 422 -21.18 21.16 -25.07
CA GLU A 422 -21.60 22.17 -26.04
C GLU A 422 -21.85 21.56 -27.43
N ARG A 423 -21.02 20.60 -27.88
CA ARG A 423 -21.27 19.85 -29.12
C ARG A 423 -22.58 19.05 -29.05
N ALA A 424 -22.86 18.39 -27.91
CA ALA A 424 -24.09 17.65 -27.71
C ALA A 424 -25.33 18.56 -27.73
N LYS A 425 -25.25 19.75 -27.11
CA LYS A 425 -26.32 20.76 -27.17
C LYS A 425 -26.55 21.27 -28.59
N ALA A 426 -25.48 21.60 -29.32
CA ALA A 426 -25.56 22.06 -30.70
C ALA A 426 -26.18 20.99 -31.62
N ALA A 427 -25.80 19.72 -31.46
CA ALA A 427 -26.39 18.61 -32.20
C ALA A 427 -27.89 18.44 -31.89
N ALA A 428 -28.27 18.51 -30.61
CA ALA A 428 -29.68 18.44 -30.20
C ALA A 428 -30.52 19.60 -30.78
N ALA A 429 -29.97 20.82 -30.79
CA ALA A 429 -30.61 21.98 -31.39
C ALA A 429 -30.78 21.82 -32.91
N ALA A 430 -29.76 21.33 -33.62
CA ALA A 430 -29.84 21.07 -35.05
C ALA A 430 -30.90 20.01 -35.41
N VAL A 431 -31.03 18.95 -34.59
CA VAL A 431 -32.08 17.93 -34.74
C VAL A 431 -33.46 18.53 -34.51
N ALA A 432 -33.63 19.39 -33.50
CA ALA A 432 -34.89 20.07 -33.22
C ALA A 432 -35.33 20.97 -34.40
N VAL A 433 -34.40 21.77 -34.95
CA VAL A 433 -34.66 22.64 -36.10
C VAL A 433 -34.99 21.82 -37.36
N ALA A 434 -34.27 20.71 -37.60
CA ALA A 434 -34.58 19.81 -38.71
C ALA A 434 -35.95 19.13 -38.55
N GLY A 435 -36.35 18.80 -37.32
CA GLY A 435 -37.67 18.27 -36.99
C GLY A 435 -38.80 19.28 -37.23
N GLU A 436 -38.60 20.54 -36.84
CA GLU A 436 -39.55 21.62 -37.12
C GLU A 436 -39.70 21.90 -38.61
N LYS A 437 -38.60 21.87 -39.37
CA LYS A 437 -38.62 22.05 -40.82
C LYS A 437 -39.38 20.92 -41.53
N ARG A 438 -39.17 19.66 -41.13
CA ARG A 438 -39.95 18.51 -41.63
C ARG A 438 -41.44 18.59 -41.25
N LYS A 439 -41.76 19.13 -40.07
CA LYS A 439 -43.15 19.31 -39.62
C LYS A 439 -43.86 20.44 -40.36
N ARG A 440 -43.12 21.47 -40.80
CA ARG A 440 -43.63 22.55 -41.67
C ARG A 440 -43.76 22.12 -43.14
N GLU A 441 -42.87 21.27 -43.65
CA GLU A 441 -42.90 20.79 -45.04
C GLU A 441 -43.79 19.55 -45.23
N GLY A 442 -44.11 18.80 -44.16
CA GLY A 442 -44.94 17.59 -44.17
C GLY A 442 -46.39 17.78 -43.72
N GLY A 443 -46.91 19.01 -43.74
CA GLY A 443 -48.31 19.32 -43.40
C GLY A 443 -49.31 18.83 -44.45
N GLY A 444 -49.50 17.52 -44.54
CA GLY A 444 -50.48 16.89 -45.42
C GLY A 444 -50.69 15.40 -45.12
N ALA A 445 -51.76 15.13 -44.36
CA ALA A 445 -52.47 13.86 -44.15
C ALA A 445 -51.88 12.78 -43.22
N GLY A 446 -52.76 12.27 -42.34
CA GLY A 446 -52.73 10.87 -41.88
C GLY A 446 -52.65 10.66 -40.37
N ALA A 447 -53.80 10.46 -39.74
CA ALA A 447 -53.93 9.90 -38.39
C ALA A 447 -53.45 8.44 -38.33
N GLY A 448 -52.90 8.01 -37.19
CA GLY A 448 -52.59 6.60 -36.94
C GLY A 448 -51.90 6.37 -35.60
N ALA A 449 -52.53 5.56 -34.74
CA ALA A 449 -52.18 5.26 -33.36
C ALA A 449 -50.85 4.50 -33.17
N GLY A 450 -50.30 4.56 -31.95
CA GLY A 450 -49.20 3.69 -31.50
C GLY A 450 -48.52 4.20 -30.23
N VAL A 451 -49.12 3.94 -29.06
CA VAL A 451 -48.46 4.12 -27.77
C VAL A 451 -47.56 2.91 -27.51
N SER A 452 -46.25 3.10 -27.42
CA SER A 452 -45.35 2.15 -26.76
C SER A 452 -44.43 2.90 -25.79
N GLN A 453 -44.51 2.49 -24.52
CA GLN A 453 -43.69 2.97 -23.43
C GLN A 453 -42.30 2.32 -23.50
N ALA A 454 -41.25 3.14 -23.54
CA ALA A 454 -39.90 2.76 -23.11
C ALA A 454 -39.17 4.01 -22.61
N ARG A 455 -39.17 4.20 -21.27
CA ARG A 455 -38.27 5.11 -20.57
C ARG A 455 -37.94 4.52 -19.21
N GLY A 456 -36.66 4.30 -18.96
CA GLY A 456 -36.18 3.98 -17.62
C GLY A 456 -34.74 3.51 -17.60
N GLN A 457 -33.78 4.38 -17.90
CA GLN A 457 -32.40 4.35 -17.37
C GLN A 457 -31.67 5.57 -17.92
N ASP A 458 -31.38 6.54 -17.04
CA ASP A 458 -30.29 7.53 -17.13
C ASP A 458 -30.58 8.71 -16.17
N ARG A 459 -30.58 8.42 -14.88
CA ARG A 459 -30.56 9.43 -13.80
C ARG A 459 -29.74 8.91 -12.62
N ALA A 460 -28.45 8.66 -12.84
CA ALA A 460 -27.50 8.38 -11.75
C ALA A 460 -26.19 9.19 -11.87
N GLY A 461 -25.84 9.71 -13.05
CA GLY A 461 -24.60 10.47 -13.28
C GLY A 461 -24.59 11.93 -12.77
N GLY A 462 -25.76 12.48 -12.38
CA GLY A 462 -25.89 13.89 -12.00
C GLY A 462 -25.61 14.21 -10.53
N GLN A 463 -25.71 13.23 -9.63
CA GLN A 463 -25.55 13.46 -8.17
C GLN A 463 -24.09 13.34 -7.69
N VAL A 464 -23.21 12.67 -8.43
CA VAL A 464 -21.79 12.51 -8.09
C VAL A 464 -20.97 13.79 -8.36
N LYS A 465 -21.37 14.61 -9.34
CA LYS A 465 -20.73 15.92 -9.61
C LYS A 465 -20.88 16.92 -8.44
N ARG A 466 -21.83 16.73 -7.51
CA ARG A 466 -22.00 17.63 -6.35
C ARG A 466 -21.19 17.23 -5.10
N GLN A 467 -20.70 15.99 -5.00
CA GLN A 467 -19.90 15.56 -3.84
C GLN A 467 -18.39 15.82 -4.03
N VAL A 468 -17.88 15.72 -5.25
CA VAL A 468 -16.47 16.06 -5.56
C VAL A 468 -16.23 17.57 -5.42
N VAL A 469 -17.19 18.40 -5.87
CA VAL A 469 -17.16 19.87 -5.70
C VAL A 469 -17.23 20.27 -4.21
N ARG A 470 -17.80 19.44 -3.33
CA ARG A 470 -17.88 19.72 -1.89
C ARG A 470 -16.57 19.42 -1.16
N ALA A 471 -15.75 18.50 -1.68
CA ALA A 471 -14.38 18.29 -1.21
C ALA A 471 -13.45 19.42 -1.68
N GLU A 472 -13.63 19.93 -2.91
CA GLU A 472 -12.91 21.10 -3.42
C GLU A 472 -13.24 22.39 -2.67
N GLN A 473 -14.53 22.63 -2.32
CA GLN A 473 -14.93 23.79 -1.52
C GLN A 473 -14.51 23.70 -0.05
N GLY A 474 -14.31 22.50 0.49
CA GLY A 474 -13.79 22.28 1.84
C GLY A 474 -12.30 22.66 1.96
N ALA A 475 -11.51 22.35 0.94
CA ALA A 475 -10.09 22.69 0.90
C ALA A 475 -9.85 24.21 0.75
N VAL A 476 -10.66 24.90 -0.07
CA VAL A 476 -10.55 26.37 -0.25
C VAL A 476 -11.02 27.15 0.99
N LYS A 477 -11.95 26.61 1.79
CA LYS A 477 -12.38 27.24 3.05
C LYS A 477 -11.35 27.06 4.18
N ALA A 478 -10.56 25.99 4.14
CA ALA A 478 -9.45 25.78 5.07
C ALA A 478 -8.24 26.68 4.75
N GLU A 479 -7.97 27.00 3.48
CA GLU A 479 -6.96 28.00 3.09
C GLU A 479 -7.34 29.43 3.54
N ARG A 480 -8.61 29.83 3.42
CA ARG A 480 -9.05 31.19 3.84
C ARG A 480 -9.13 31.39 5.36
N ALA A 481 -9.41 30.34 6.14
CA ALA A 481 -9.45 30.44 7.59
C ALA A 481 -8.04 30.49 8.22
N GLY A 482 -6.99 30.10 7.48
CA GLY A 482 -5.60 30.20 7.91
C GLY A 482 -4.95 31.57 7.63
N GLU A 483 -5.51 32.36 6.70
CA GLU A 483 -5.01 33.70 6.36
C GLU A 483 -5.65 34.84 7.19
N GLU A 484 -6.75 34.59 7.93
CA GLU A 484 -7.44 35.62 8.74
C GLU A 484 -7.10 35.58 10.25
N VAL A 485 -6.05 34.85 10.67
CA VAL A 485 -5.65 34.74 12.10
C VAL A 485 -4.26 35.34 12.39
N GLU A 486 -3.62 36.02 11.43
CA GLU A 486 -2.31 36.68 11.63
C GLU A 486 -2.35 38.20 11.86
N GLU A 487 -3.52 38.81 12.08
CA GLU A 487 -3.61 40.23 12.50
C GLU A 487 -4.65 40.42 13.62
N GLU A 488 -4.35 39.97 14.85
CA GLU A 488 -4.87 40.62 16.06
C GLU A 488 -3.77 40.68 17.13
N GLU A 489 -3.68 41.85 17.74
CA GLU A 489 -2.58 42.41 18.51
C GLU A 489 -2.28 41.65 19.81
N ASP A 490 -0.98 41.41 20.04
CA ASP A 490 -0.39 40.95 21.31
C ASP A 490 -0.36 42.13 22.30
N ASP A 491 -1.41 42.27 23.10
CA ASP A 491 -1.44 43.13 24.29
C ASP A 491 -1.40 42.23 25.54
N GLY A 492 -0.18 41.90 25.97
CA GLY A 492 0.07 41.00 27.09
C GLY A 492 -0.23 41.63 28.46
N PRO A 493 -0.80 40.88 29.43
CA PRO A 493 -0.89 41.36 30.79
C PRO A 493 0.40 41.09 31.57
N ARG A 494 0.99 42.17 32.09
CA ARG A 494 1.91 42.17 33.23
C ARG A 494 1.25 41.51 34.43
N TYR A 495 2.00 40.65 35.12
CA TYR A 495 1.76 40.39 36.53
C TYR A 495 3.08 40.59 37.30
N GLU A 496 3.03 41.58 38.18
CA GLU A 496 3.94 41.82 39.29
C GLU A 496 3.66 40.82 40.43
N ASP A 497 4.71 40.58 41.21
CA ASP A 497 4.85 39.90 42.51
C ASP A 497 4.75 38.36 42.59
#